data_AF-V6DI26-F1
#
_entry.id   AF-V6DI26-F1
#
_cell.length_a   1.000
_cell.length_b   1.000
_cell.length_c   1.000
_cell.angle_alpha   90.00
_cell.angle_beta   90.00
_cell.angle_gamma   90.00
#
_symmetry.space_group_name_H-M   'P 1'
#
loop_
_entity.id
_entity.type
_entity.pdbx_description
1 polymer ?
#
loop_
_entity_poly.entity_id
_entity_poly.type
_entity_poly.pdbx_seq_one_letter_code
_entity_poly.pdbx_strand_id
1 'polypeptide(L)'
;MKIKFKLLGTLLLMSVFSKIMSMEMEEDSRKRKRDQESEELIRNIRSRIELSDLPPEVRLHILNQGILSIIKHNAQQENGVFHPLKGVKDFIDPILQLNTEYRSLKDDLLKNTAKMVKQVFAPEFSNNSQEEQVNLDNELKAILEGEYNQENEIRAAQLLIAGANPTLIIDFDTSDPERVYSHRLPIIAMISMTGKFSNLIPLLKAKRVDLDKKYTAHGNPLVGAIENKQLHVAKLLLENGANPNVQVIEDETPLMVAIRNLDIDAVELLLGLTEINLNLKNEQGETAQDIAIEEKDENEDEEDQELLDMIIKLIKEKKNKNE
;
A
#
# COMPACT_ATOMS: atom_id res chain seq x y z
N MET A 1 18.70 4.03 21.38
CA MET A 1 17.56 4.35 20.49
C MET A 1 16.97 5.75 20.69
N LYS A 2 16.89 6.30 21.92
CA LYS A 2 16.39 7.67 22.21
C LYS A 2 17.19 8.85 21.61
N ILE A 3 18.46 8.65 21.23
CA ILE A 3 19.36 9.74 20.77
C ILE A 3 19.15 10.08 19.28
N LYS A 4 18.76 9.12 18.43
CA LYS A 4 18.52 9.37 16.99
C LYS A 4 17.22 10.16 16.74
N PHE A 5 16.20 10.01 17.59
CA PHE A 5 14.91 10.69 17.47
C PHE A 5 14.97 12.17 17.87
N LYS A 6 15.81 12.54 18.85
CA LYS A 6 16.09 13.95 19.16
C LYS A 6 16.71 14.65 17.94
N LEU A 7 17.61 13.99 17.21
CA LEU A 7 18.27 14.57 16.04
C LEU A 7 17.32 14.88 14.88
N LEU A 8 16.38 13.99 14.55
CA LEU A 8 15.50 14.18 13.40
C LEU A 8 14.46 15.30 13.63
N GLY A 9 13.88 15.35 14.84
CA GLY A 9 13.01 16.45 15.27
C GLY A 9 13.76 17.79 15.29
N THR A 10 15.00 17.80 15.79
CA THR A 10 15.84 19.01 15.74
C THR A 10 16.23 19.39 14.30
N LEU A 11 16.50 18.45 13.40
CA LEU A 11 16.88 18.75 12.00
C LEU A 11 15.73 19.39 11.21
N LEU A 12 14.49 18.93 11.43
CA LEU A 12 13.30 19.48 10.78
C LEU A 12 12.96 20.87 11.33
N LEU A 13 13.07 21.05 12.66
CA LEU A 13 13.01 22.37 13.31
C LEU A 13 14.14 23.29 12.82
N MET A 14 15.36 22.80 12.62
CA MET A 14 16.52 23.57 12.15
C MET A 14 16.38 24.05 10.71
N SER A 15 15.80 23.25 9.82
CA SER A 15 15.49 23.63 8.43
C SER A 15 14.47 24.78 8.36
N VAL A 16 13.39 24.68 9.13
CA VAL A 16 12.33 25.70 9.18
C VAL A 16 12.82 26.98 9.88
N PHE A 17 13.53 26.86 11.02
CA PHE A 17 14.09 28.03 11.73
C PHE A 17 15.21 28.72 10.95
N SER A 18 16.09 27.98 10.27
CA SER A 18 17.17 28.59 9.48
C SER A 18 16.63 29.45 8.33
N LYS A 19 15.44 29.10 7.81
CA LYS A 19 14.79 29.82 6.71
C LYS A 19 14.03 31.06 7.20
N ILE A 20 13.45 30.99 8.40
CA ILE A 20 12.82 32.14 9.09
C ILE A 20 13.89 33.17 9.50
N MET A 21 15.02 32.72 10.07
CA MET A 21 16.11 33.60 10.50
C MET A 21 16.88 34.23 9.33
N SER A 22 16.93 33.58 8.16
CA SER A 22 17.51 34.18 6.95
C SER A 22 16.68 35.33 6.38
N MET A 23 15.39 35.44 6.74
CA MET A 23 14.53 36.55 6.34
C MET A 23 14.66 37.78 7.26
N GLU A 24 15.23 37.65 8.46
CA GLU A 24 15.35 38.72 9.44
C GLU A 24 16.75 39.37 9.52
N MET A 25 17.70 38.96 8.68
CA MET A 25 19.10 39.42 8.77
C MET A 25 19.63 40.12 7.51
N GLU A 26 18.97 41.19 7.09
CA GLU A 26 19.64 42.33 6.43
C GLU A 26 19.74 43.47 7.46
N GLU A 27 20.90 43.60 8.12
CA GLU A 27 21.56 44.87 8.50
C GLU A 27 22.66 44.66 9.56
N ASP A 28 23.53 45.67 9.65
CA ASP A 28 24.97 45.53 9.74
C ASP A 28 25.59 45.67 11.16
N SER A 29 26.83 45.16 11.27
CA SER A 29 27.96 45.58 12.12
C SER A 29 27.82 45.80 13.65
N ARG A 30 26.74 45.37 14.30
CA ARG A 30 26.68 45.16 15.77
C ARG A 30 26.54 43.67 16.16
N LYS A 31 27.09 42.80 15.32
CA LYS A 31 26.88 41.35 15.27
C LYS A 31 27.55 40.58 16.42
N ARG A 32 28.88 40.65 16.58
CA ARG A 32 29.63 39.61 17.33
C ARG A 32 29.33 39.39 18.83
N LYS A 33 28.90 40.42 19.58
CA LYS A 33 28.53 40.25 21.02
C LYS A 33 27.08 39.81 21.20
N ARG A 34 26.18 40.32 20.34
CA ARG A 34 24.79 39.86 20.27
C ARG A 34 24.70 38.47 19.65
N ASP A 35 25.64 38.09 18.79
CA ASP A 35 25.73 36.75 18.21
C ASP A 35 26.06 35.69 19.27
N GLN A 36 26.93 35.97 20.25
CA GLN A 36 27.19 35.01 21.33
C GLN A 36 26.03 34.87 22.32
N GLU A 37 25.43 35.99 22.74
CA GLU A 37 24.24 35.95 23.62
C GLU A 37 23.02 35.38 22.89
N SER A 38 22.87 35.67 21.59
CA SER A 38 21.80 35.09 20.76
C SER A 38 22.08 33.63 20.44
N GLU A 39 23.33 33.21 20.20
CA GLU A 39 23.67 31.79 20.02
C GLU A 39 23.51 31.01 21.32
N GLU A 40 23.82 31.59 22.48
CA GLU A 40 23.59 30.96 23.78
C GLU A 40 22.10 30.92 24.14
N LEU A 41 21.34 31.97 23.82
CA LEU A 41 19.88 32.00 23.92
C LEU A 41 19.25 30.99 22.95
N ILE A 42 19.72 30.92 21.70
CA ILE A 42 19.30 29.95 20.69
C ILE A 42 19.70 28.53 21.12
N ARG A 43 20.85 28.32 21.76
CA ARG A 43 21.29 27.02 22.30
C ARG A 43 20.45 26.62 23.52
N ASN A 44 20.07 27.58 24.36
CA ASN A 44 19.17 27.40 25.50
C ASN A 44 17.71 27.17 25.05
N ILE A 45 17.26 27.81 23.97
CA ILE A 45 15.97 27.58 23.31
C ILE A 45 15.97 26.20 22.60
N ARG A 46 17.05 25.87 21.86
CA ARG A 46 17.28 24.58 21.19
C ARG A 46 17.28 23.39 22.14
N SER A 47 17.53 23.60 23.43
CA SER A 47 17.52 22.55 24.45
C SER A 47 16.22 22.48 25.27
N ARG A 48 15.25 23.37 25.04
CA ARG A 48 14.05 23.51 25.88
C ARG A 48 12.70 23.54 25.18
N ILE A 49 12.60 23.81 23.88
CA ILE A 49 11.29 23.82 23.19
C ILE A 49 11.02 22.44 22.60
N GLU A 50 10.15 21.68 23.25
CA GLU A 50 9.55 20.48 22.70
C GLU A 50 8.42 20.86 21.74
N LEU A 51 8.10 19.99 20.77
CA LEU A 51 7.00 20.25 19.83
C LEU A 51 5.69 20.54 20.58
N SER A 52 5.50 19.95 21.77
CA SER A 52 4.35 20.18 22.66
C SER A 52 4.23 21.60 23.18
N ASP A 53 5.33 22.36 23.23
CA ASP A 53 5.35 23.70 23.79
C ASP A 53 4.90 24.77 22.77
N LEU A 54 4.65 24.35 21.53
CA LEU A 54 4.26 25.23 20.42
C LEU A 54 2.73 25.33 20.27
N PRO A 55 2.21 26.48 19.80
CA PRO A 55 0.80 26.63 19.44
C PRO A 55 0.35 25.55 18.43
N PRO A 56 -0.91 25.05 18.52
CA PRO A 56 -1.43 24.00 17.63
C PRO A 56 -1.20 24.26 16.14
N GLU A 57 -1.34 25.50 15.69
CA GLU A 57 -1.17 25.90 14.28
C GLU A 57 0.28 25.74 13.81
N VAL A 58 1.23 26.09 14.69
CA VAL A 58 2.68 25.94 14.43
C VAL A 58 3.06 24.46 14.41
N ARG A 59 2.51 23.66 15.34
CA ARG A 59 2.70 22.20 15.37
C ARG A 59 2.22 21.57 14.05
N LEU A 60 0.99 21.89 13.65
CA LEU A 60 0.39 21.42 12.41
C LEU A 60 1.21 21.82 11.18
N HIS A 61 1.70 23.07 11.14
CA HIS A 61 2.54 23.56 10.04
C HIS A 61 3.84 22.76 9.92
N ILE A 62 4.56 22.54 11.02
CA ILE A 62 5.82 21.78 11.03
C ILE A 62 5.59 20.34 10.54
N LEU A 63 4.54 19.68 11.04
CA LEU A 63 4.19 18.32 10.63
C LEU A 63 3.85 18.26 9.14
N ASN A 64 3.05 19.21 8.66
CA ASN A 64 2.72 19.36 7.25
C ASN A 64 3.97 19.53 6.37
N GLN A 65 4.97 20.32 6.79
CA GLN A 65 6.23 20.47 6.04
C GLN A 65 7.06 19.19 6.03
N GLY A 66 7.08 18.44 7.14
CA GLY A 66 7.73 17.13 7.21
C GLY A 66 7.10 16.12 6.24
N ILE A 67 5.77 16.02 6.26
CA ILE A 67 5.01 15.17 5.33
C ILE A 67 5.27 15.59 3.88
N LEU A 68 5.17 16.89 3.56
CA LEU A 68 5.41 17.40 2.20
C LEU A 68 6.82 17.07 1.70
N SER A 69 7.83 17.12 2.58
CA SER A 69 9.21 16.77 2.24
C SER A 69 9.35 15.29 1.87
N ILE A 70 8.67 14.39 2.60
CA ILE A 70 8.61 12.95 2.29
C ILE A 70 7.90 12.72 0.95
N ILE A 71 6.74 13.35 0.72
CA ILE A 71 5.98 13.24 -0.54
C ILE A 71 6.83 13.68 -1.74
N LYS A 72 7.53 14.83 -1.63
CA LYS A 72 8.42 15.33 -2.69
C LYS A 72 9.61 14.41 -2.94
N HIS A 73 10.17 13.81 -1.89
CA HIS A 73 11.24 12.83 -2.04
C HIS A 73 10.74 11.57 -2.77
N ASN A 74 9.55 11.07 -2.42
CA ASN A 74 8.93 9.94 -3.10
C ASN A 74 8.71 10.26 -4.59
N ALA A 75 8.27 11.47 -4.92
CA ALA A 75 8.05 11.90 -6.32
C ALA A 75 9.32 11.93 -7.19
N GLN A 76 10.51 11.89 -6.60
CA GLN A 76 11.78 11.80 -7.31
C GLN A 76 12.22 10.35 -7.58
N GLN A 77 11.51 9.36 -7.03
CA GLN A 77 11.83 7.94 -7.21
C GLN A 77 11.10 7.36 -8.43
N GLU A 78 11.70 6.36 -9.07
CA GLU A 78 11.22 5.70 -10.30
C GLU A 78 9.77 5.18 -10.20
N ASN A 79 9.32 4.76 -9.02
CA ASN A 79 7.95 4.28 -8.75
C ASN A 79 7.23 5.11 -7.67
N GLY A 80 7.64 6.36 -7.48
CA GLY A 80 7.12 7.25 -6.45
C GLY A 80 5.61 7.44 -6.48
N VAL A 81 5.03 7.48 -7.70
CA VAL A 81 3.61 7.70 -7.94
C VAL A 81 2.73 6.60 -7.38
N PHE A 82 3.24 5.37 -7.30
CA PHE A 82 2.52 4.22 -6.73
C PHE A 82 2.62 4.15 -5.20
N HIS A 83 3.58 4.86 -4.61
CA HIS A 83 3.83 4.86 -3.16
C HIS A 83 3.97 6.28 -2.58
N PRO A 84 3.01 7.19 -2.81
CA PRO A 84 3.15 8.60 -2.47
C PRO A 84 3.32 8.84 -0.96
N LEU A 85 2.82 7.91 -0.13
CA LEU A 85 2.81 8.00 1.33
C LEU A 85 3.88 7.13 2.02
N LYS A 86 4.80 6.52 1.26
CA LYS A 86 5.87 5.69 1.84
C LYS A 86 6.68 6.51 2.84
N GLY A 87 6.83 6.01 4.08
CA GLY A 87 7.54 6.67 5.18
C GLY A 87 6.74 7.74 5.94
N VAL A 88 5.54 8.13 5.50
CA VAL A 88 4.71 9.12 6.21
C VAL A 88 4.23 8.57 7.54
N LYS A 89 3.81 7.30 7.59
CA LYS A 89 3.39 6.64 8.83
C LYS A 89 4.53 6.57 9.85
N ASP A 90 5.73 6.18 9.42
CA ASP A 90 6.90 6.09 10.29
C ASP A 90 7.33 7.45 10.84
N PHE A 91 7.05 8.52 10.10
CA PHE A 91 7.25 9.90 10.54
C PHE A 91 6.20 10.35 11.58
N ILE A 92 4.92 10.01 11.36
CA ILE A 92 3.79 10.51 12.16
C ILE A 92 3.52 9.67 13.41
N ASP A 93 3.59 8.35 13.34
CA ASP A 93 3.22 7.45 14.44
C ASP A 93 3.99 7.72 15.73
N PRO A 94 5.33 7.91 15.72
CA PRO A 94 6.07 8.25 16.93
C PRO A 94 5.60 9.55 17.57
N ILE A 95 5.15 10.52 16.76
CA ILE A 95 4.69 11.83 17.22
C ILE A 95 3.30 11.71 17.85
N LEU A 96 2.38 10.98 17.20
CA LEU A 96 1.03 10.76 17.72
C LEU A 96 1.02 9.93 19.01
N GLN A 97 2.02 9.08 19.23
CA GLN A 97 2.15 8.28 20.45
C GLN A 97 2.67 9.07 21.65
N LEU A 98 3.30 10.23 21.46
CA LEU A 98 3.90 11.01 22.54
C LEU A 98 2.88 11.78 23.39
N ASN A 99 1.73 12.19 22.82
CA ASN A 99 0.75 12.98 23.55
C ASN A 99 -0.66 12.86 22.94
N THR A 100 -1.67 12.72 23.79
CA THR A 100 -3.10 12.68 23.44
C THR A 100 -3.58 13.93 22.69
N GLU A 101 -2.96 15.09 22.89
CA GLU A 101 -3.29 16.33 22.17
C GLU A 101 -3.07 16.23 20.66
N TYR A 102 -2.12 15.43 20.18
CA TYR A 102 -1.88 15.29 18.74
C TYR A 102 -2.97 14.50 18.02
N ARG A 103 -3.85 13.81 18.76
CA ARG A 103 -5.00 13.12 18.16
C ARG A 103 -5.99 14.08 17.53
N SER A 104 -6.14 15.30 18.06
CA SER A 104 -7.04 16.31 17.47
C SER A 104 -6.54 16.81 16.11
N LEU A 105 -5.23 16.77 15.86
CA LEU A 105 -4.62 17.17 14.59
C LEU A 105 -4.72 16.09 13.50
N LYS A 106 -5.13 14.87 13.84
CA LYS A 106 -5.11 13.73 12.91
C LYS A 106 -5.93 14.00 11.64
N ASP A 107 -7.13 14.53 11.79
CA ASP A 107 -8.03 14.77 10.66
C ASP A 107 -7.50 15.88 9.75
N ASP A 108 -6.96 16.96 10.34
CA ASP A 108 -6.32 18.04 9.59
C ASP A 108 -5.07 17.54 8.85
N LEU A 109 -4.24 16.71 9.47
CA LEU A 109 -3.08 16.11 8.84
C LEU A 109 -3.47 15.21 7.68
N LEU A 110 -4.49 14.36 7.84
CA LEU A 110 -5.00 13.50 6.77
C LEU A 110 -5.51 14.33 5.58
N LYS A 111 -6.32 15.36 5.85
CA LYS A 111 -6.85 16.27 4.83
C LYS A 111 -5.75 17.02 4.09
N ASN A 112 -4.79 17.58 4.82
CA ASN A 112 -3.66 18.30 4.24
C ASN A 112 -2.75 17.38 3.43
N THR A 113 -2.52 16.17 3.91
CA THR A 113 -1.71 15.14 3.23
C THR A 113 -2.34 14.77 1.89
N ALA A 114 -3.64 14.51 1.84
CA ALA A 114 -4.35 14.21 0.59
C ALA A 114 -4.19 15.35 -0.43
N LYS A 115 -4.31 16.61 0.02
CA LYS A 115 -4.09 17.79 -0.82
C LYS A 115 -2.64 17.86 -1.34
N MET A 116 -1.64 17.60 -0.50
CA MET A 116 -0.22 17.61 -0.89
C MET A 116 0.10 16.52 -1.91
N VAL A 117 -0.42 15.29 -1.71
CA VAL A 117 -0.22 14.19 -2.66
C VAL A 117 -0.80 14.57 -4.02
N LYS A 118 -2.04 15.09 -4.06
CA LYS A 118 -2.67 15.58 -5.30
C LYS A 118 -1.83 16.67 -5.97
N GLN A 119 -1.37 17.66 -5.22
CA GLN A 119 -0.54 18.75 -5.76
C GLN A 119 0.81 18.30 -6.32
N VAL A 120 1.42 17.27 -5.75
CA VAL A 120 2.75 16.79 -6.18
C VAL A 120 2.65 15.80 -7.34
N PHE A 121 1.70 14.88 -7.30
CA PHE A 121 1.63 13.77 -8.25
C PHE A 121 0.58 13.95 -9.36
N ALA A 122 -0.39 14.83 -9.17
CA ALA A 122 -1.49 15.06 -10.11
C ALA A 122 -1.85 16.57 -10.22
N PRO A 123 -0.87 17.45 -10.45
CA PRO A 123 -1.04 18.91 -10.38
C PRO A 123 -2.08 19.46 -11.37
N GLU A 124 -2.24 18.81 -12.52
CA GLU A 124 -3.19 19.17 -13.58
C GLU A 124 -4.66 19.09 -13.14
N PHE A 125 -4.95 18.36 -12.06
CA PHE A 125 -6.30 18.18 -11.53
C PHE A 125 -6.55 19.01 -10.26
N SER A 126 -5.76 20.05 -9.98
CA SER A 126 -5.83 20.78 -8.70
C SER A 126 -7.11 21.58 -8.48
N ASN A 127 -7.96 21.72 -9.50
CA ASN A 127 -9.30 22.29 -9.36
C ASN A 127 -10.27 21.20 -8.87
N ASN A 128 -11.43 21.60 -8.32
CA ASN A 128 -12.37 20.66 -7.71
C ASN A 128 -13.79 20.97 -8.17
N SER A 129 -14.09 20.77 -9.46
CA SER A 129 -15.48 20.81 -9.94
C SER A 129 -16.12 19.40 -9.94
N GLN A 130 -17.45 19.32 -9.86
CA GLN A 130 -18.15 18.02 -9.98
C GLN A 130 -17.99 17.42 -11.40
N GLU A 131 -17.87 18.27 -12.42
CA GLU A 131 -17.62 17.87 -13.81
C GLU A 131 -16.23 17.24 -13.98
N GLU A 132 -15.25 17.72 -13.21
CA GLU A 132 -13.90 17.16 -13.16
C GLU A 132 -13.90 15.74 -12.60
N GLN A 133 -14.72 15.42 -11.59
CA GLN A 133 -14.82 14.05 -11.05
C GLN A 133 -15.37 13.04 -12.06
N VAL A 134 -16.43 13.39 -12.80
CA VAL A 134 -17.00 12.51 -13.84
C VAL A 134 -15.98 12.29 -14.95
N ASN A 135 -15.19 13.33 -15.28
CA ASN A 135 -14.12 13.21 -16.26
C ASN A 135 -13.01 12.26 -15.79
N LEU A 136 -12.60 12.33 -14.51
CA LEU A 136 -11.59 11.44 -13.93
C LEU A 136 -11.98 9.96 -14.02
N ASP A 137 -13.22 9.63 -13.67
CA ASP A 137 -13.70 8.24 -13.68
C ASP A 137 -13.77 7.68 -15.11
N ASN A 138 -14.23 8.48 -16.08
CA ASN A 138 -14.29 8.09 -17.48
C ASN A 138 -12.89 7.92 -18.10
N GLU A 139 -11.95 8.82 -17.80
CA GLU A 139 -10.56 8.72 -18.26
C GLU A 139 -9.88 7.48 -17.66
N LEU A 140 -10.08 7.23 -16.36
CA LEU A 140 -9.53 6.05 -15.69
C LEU A 140 -10.10 4.77 -16.31
N LYS A 141 -11.43 4.73 -16.54
CA LYS A 141 -12.08 3.61 -17.19
C LYS A 141 -11.50 3.35 -18.58
N ALA A 142 -11.39 4.38 -19.41
CA ALA A 142 -10.85 4.25 -20.77
C ALA A 142 -9.40 3.73 -20.80
N ILE A 143 -8.57 4.14 -19.84
CA ILE A 143 -7.18 3.65 -19.72
C ILE A 143 -7.14 2.18 -19.33
N LEU A 144 -7.97 1.78 -18.36
CA LEU A 144 -7.98 0.40 -17.85
C LEU A 144 -8.60 -0.60 -18.82
N GLU A 145 -9.52 -0.15 -19.69
CA GLU A 145 -10.14 -0.97 -20.75
C GLU A 145 -9.30 -0.99 -22.04
N GLY A 146 -8.33 -0.08 -22.16
CA GLY A 146 -7.45 0.04 -23.32
C GLY A 146 -6.21 -0.86 -23.27
N GLU A 147 -5.24 -0.53 -24.11
CA GLU A 147 -3.95 -1.23 -24.13
C GLU A 147 -3.12 -0.92 -22.88
N TYR A 148 -2.54 -1.97 -22.30
CA TYR A 148 -1.62 -1.81 -21.18
C TYR A 148 -0.24 -1.34 -21.65
N ASN A 149 0.27 -0.29 -21.02
CA ASN A 149 1.66 0.15 -21.08
C ASN A 149 2.00 0.94 -19.80
N GLN A 150 3.29 1.19 -19.57
CA GLN A 150 3.77 1.84 -18.34
C GLN A 150 3.26 3.29 -18.19
N GLU A 151 3.11 4.02 -19.30
CA GLU A 151 2.57 5.39 -19.29
C GLU A 151 1.11 5.41 -18.84
N ASN A 152 0.31 4.48 -19.35
CA ASN A 152 -1.08 4.27 -18.96
C ASN A 152 -1.20 3.85 -17.49
N GLU A 153 -0.30 3.01 -16.98
CA GLU A 153 -0.31 2.64 -15.56
C GLU A 153 0.02 3.84 -14.65
N ILE A 154 1.01 4.66 -15.03
CA ILE A 154 1.32 5.92 -14.34
C ILE A 154 0.13 6.87 -14.39
N ARG A 155 -0.52 7.01 -15.56
CA ARG A 155 -1.67 7.89 -15.73
C ARG A 155 -2.87 7.44 -14.89
N ALA A 156 -3.14 6.14 -14.84
CA ALA A 156 -4.17 5.57 -13.96
C ALA A 156 -3.86 5.87 -12.48
N ALA A 157 -2.60 5.77 -12.05
CA ALA A 157 -2.19 6.14 -10.70
C ALA A 157 -2.45 7.63 -10.39
N GLN A 158 -2.16 8.54 -11.32
CA GLN A 158 -2.42 9.97 -11.17
C GLN A 158 -3.92 10.26 -11.04
N LEU A 159 -4.76 9.59 -11.83
CA LEU A 159 -6.22 9.73 -11.77
C LEU A 159 -6.77 9.25 -10.41
N LEU A 160 -6.31 8.10 -9.92
CA LEU A 160 -6.65 7.61 -8.58
C LEU A 160 -6.21 8.61 -7.49
N ILE A 161 -5.01 9.18 -7.61
CA ILE A 161 -4.52 10.23 -6.71
C ILE A 161 -5.43 11.47 -6.77
N ALA A 162 -5.81 11.91 -7.97
CA ALA A 162 -6.64 13.08 -8.22
C ALA A 162 -8.06 12.95 -7.65
N GLY A 163 -8.56 11.72 -7.51
CA GLY A 163 -9.85 11.43 -6.89
C GLY A 163 -10.71 10.43 -7.65
N ALA A 164 -10.23 9.85 -8.76
CA ALA A 164 -10.99 8.85 -9.52
C ALA A 164 -11.43 7.68 -8.61
N ASN A 165 -12.60 7.14 -8.91
CA ASN A 165 -13.22 6.06 -8.15
C ASN A 165 -12.35 4.78 -8.21
N PRO A 166 -11.78 4.32 -7.08
CA PRO A 166 -10.87 3.19 -7.04
C PRO A 166 -11.58 1.83 -7.15
N THR A 167 -12.91 1.82 -7.15
CA THR A 167 -13.73 0.61 -7.25
C THR A 167 -14.57 0.58 -8.52
N LEU A 168 -14.15 1.29 -9.58
CA LEU A 168 -14.83 1.25 -10.88
C LEU A 168 -14.97 -0.19 -11.37
N ILE A 169 -16.10 -0.45 -12.01
CA ILE A 169 -16.33 -1.67 -12.77
C ILE A 169 -15.83 -1.42 -14.19
N ILE A 170 -14.89 -2.26 -14.59
CA ILE A 170 -14.21 -2.25 -15.88
C ILE A 170 -14.78 -3.39 -16.70
N ASP A 171 -15.05 -3.10 -17.96
CA ASP A 171 -15.44 -4.05 -18.97
C ASP A 171 -14.16 -4.45 -19.72
N PHE A 172 -13.62 -5.65 -19.48
CA PHE A 172 -12.43 -6.11 -20.20
C PHE A 172 -12.67 -7.47 -20.88
N ASP A 173 -12.10 -7.62 -22.07
CA ASP A 173 -12.20 -8.83 -22.87
C ASP A 173 -10.99 -9.73 -22.55
N THR A 174 -11.26 -10.97 -22.16
CA THR A 174 -10.19 -11.96 -22.04
C THR A 174 -9.77 -12.35 -23.44
N SER A 175 -8.47 -12.44 -23.72
CA SER A 175 -7.93 -12.87 -25.02
C SER A 175 -8.22 -14.33 -25.37
N ASP A 176 -9.11 -15.00 -24.62
CA ASP A 176 -9.61 -16.35 -24.89
C ASP A 176 -10.71 -16.27 -25.97
N PRO A 177 -10.43 -16.71 -27.21
CA PRO A 177 -11.39 -16.65 -28.30
C PRO A 177 -12.61 -17.57 -28.11
N GLU A 178 -12.54 -18.55 -27.20
CA GLU A 178 -13.62 -19.49 -26.92
C GLU A 178 -14.57 -19.03 -25.81
N ARG A 179 -14.18 -18.00 -25.04
CA ARG A 179 -14.97 -17.42 -23.95
C ARG A 179 -15.24 -15.95 -24.21
N VAL A 180 -16.17 -15.69 -25.14
CA VAL A 180 -16.74 -14.35 -25.39
C VAL A 180 -17.62 -13.93 -24.21
N TYR A 181 -17.01 -13.64 -23.08
CA TYR A 181 -17.66 -12.97 -21.96
C TYR A 181 -16.90 -11.68 -21.69
N SER A 182 -17.57 -10.55 -21.96
CA SER A 182 -17.17 -9.28 -21.37
C SER A 182 -17.27 -9.42 -19.86
N HIS A 183 -16.12 -9.43 -19.18
CA HIS A 183 -16.09 -9.53 -17.73
C HIS A 183 -16.27 -8.12 -17.17
N ARG A 184 -17.39 -7.91 -16.47
CA ARG A 184 -17.65 -6.68 -15.71
C ARG A 184 -17.11 -6.85 -14.30
N LEU A 185 -15.91 -6.33 -14.06
CA LEU A 185 -15.17 -6.61 -12.83
C LEU A 185 -14.61 -5.34 -12.18
N PRO A 186 -14.51 -5.28 -10.84
CA PRO A 186 -13.83 -4.17 -10.19
C PRO A 186 -12.35 -4.13 -10.58
N ILE A 187 -11.73 -2.94 -10.55
CA ILE A 187 -10.30 -2.73 -10.91
C ILE A 187 -9.39 -3.81 -10.30
N ILE A 188 -9.55 -4.10 -9.01
CA ILE A 188 -8.69 -5.07 -8.30
C ILE A 188 -8.80 -6.49 -8.86
N ALA A 189 -9.99 -6.89 -9.32
CA ALA A 189 -10.21 -8.20 -9.93
C ALA A 189 -9.58 -8.30 -11.31
N MET A 190 -9.69 -7.23 -12.12
CA MET A 190 -9.02 -7.15 -13.42
C MET A 190 -7.50 -7.27 -13.27
N ILE A 191 -6.91 -6.58 -12.28
CA ILE A 191 -5.48 -6.68 -11.95
C ILE A 191 -5.12 -8.12 -11.58
N SER A 192 -5.90 -8.76 -10.69
CA SER A 192 -5.68 -10.15 -10.28
C SER A 192 -5.70 -11.13 -11.43
N MET A 193 -6.63 -10.99 -12.37
CA MET A 193 -6.75 -11.93 -13.48
C MET A 193 -5.67 -11.72 -14.55
N THR A 194 -5.26 -10.47 -14.79
CA THR A 194 -4.44 -10.13 -15.96
C THR A 194 -2.97 -9.86 -15.64
N GLY A 195 -2.62 -9.56 -14.39
CA GLY A 195 -1.30 -9.08 -14.02
C GLY A 195 -1.02 -7.61 -14.37
N LYS A 196 -1.84 -7.02 -15.25
CA LYS A 196 -1.71 -5.65 -15.72
C LYS A 196 -2.12 -4.67 -14.62
N PHE A 197 -1.50 -3.49 -14.62
CA PHE A 197 -1.80 -2.42 -13.65
C PHE A 197 -1.54 -2.82 -12.18
N SER A 198 -0.70 -3.82 -11.92
CA SER A 198 -0.44 -4.34 -10.58
C SER A 198 0.22 -3.34 -9.63
N ASN A 199 0.93 -2.33 -10.16
CA ASN A 199 1.49 -1.25 -9.34
C ASN A 199 0.41 -0.32 -8.76
N LEU A 200 -0.86 -0.46 -9.16
CA LEU A 200 -1.97 0.29 -8.55
C LEU A 200 -2.40 -0.28 -7.20
N ILE A 201 -2.08 -1.54 -6.86
CA ILE A 201 -2.52 -2.20 -5.60
C ILE A 201 -2.21 -1.36 -4.33
N PRO A 202 -0.99 -0.80 -4.15
CA PRO A 202 -0.70 0.05 -2.99
C PRO A 202 -1.57 1.31 -2.92
N LEU A 203 -1.92 1.91 -4.07
CA LEU A 203 -2.83 3.06 -4.13
C LEU A 203 -4.26 2.67 -3.79
N LEU A 204 -4.74 1.54 -4.32
CA LEU A 204 -6.07 1.00 -4.01
C LEU A 204 -6.18 0.72 -2.50
N LYS A 205 -5.15 0.14 -1.89
CA LYS A 205 -5.08 -0.05 -0.43
C LYS A 205 -5.10 1.28 0.32
N ALA A 206 -4.31 2.28 -0.11
CA ALA A 206 -4.29 3.60 0.50
C ALA A 206 -5.66 4.32 0.41
N LYS A 207 -6.44 4.02 -0.64
CA LYS A 207 -7.83 4.47 -0.82
C LYS A 207 -8.86 3.60 -0.09
N ARG A 208 -8.41 2.64 0.73
CA ARG A 208 -9.26 1.73 1.51
C ARG A 208 -10.14 0.80 0.66
N VAL A 209 -9.67 0.44 -0.53
CA VAL A 209 -10.25 -0.69 -1.25
C VAL A 209 -10.06 -1.95 -0.41
N ASP A 210 -11.14 -2.72 -0.26
CA ASP A 210 -11.12 -4.02 0.38
C ASP A 210 -10.49 -5.04 -0.58
N LEU A 211 -9.30 -5.52 -0.23
CA LEU A 211 -8.54 -6.48 -1.04
C LEU A 211 -9.05 -7.92 -0.85
N ASP A 212 -9.96 -8.16 0.09
CA ASP A 212 -10.51 -9.49 0.38
C ASP A 212 -11.94 -9.65 -0.18
N LYS A 213 -12.51 -8.58 -0.74
CA LYS A 213 -13.87 -8.58 -1.26
C LYS A 213 -14.01 -9.56 -2.44
N LYS A 214 -14.88 -10.55 -2.27
CA LYS A 214 -15.29 -11.47 -3.34
C LYS A 214 -15.94 -10.67 -4.48
N TYR A 215 -15.53 -10.92 -5.73
CA TYR A 215 -16.01 -10.17 -6.90
C TYR A 215 -16.75 -11.04 -7.94
N THR A 216 -16.57 -12.35 -7.90
CA THR A 216 -17.40 -13.34 -8.62
C THR A 216 -17.71 -14.52 -7.70
N ALA A 217 -18.42 -15.52 -8.22
CA ALA A 217 -18.44 -16.86 -7.65
C ALA A 217 -16.99 -17.37 -7.40
N HIS A 218 -16.09 -17.17 -8.36
CA HIS A 218 -14.76 -17.81 -8.39
C HIS A 218 -13.71 -17.25 -7.41
N GLY A 219 -13.98 -16.17 -6.68
CA GLY A 219 -13.13 -15.84 -5.52
C GLY A 219 -12.91 -14.35 -5.21
N ASN A 220 -11.91 -14.12 -4.36
CA ASN A 220 -11.37 -12.82 -4.01
C ASN A 220 -10.12 -12.50 -4.88
N PRO A 221 -9.55 -11.28 -4.78
CA PRO A 221 -8.36 -10.89 -5.52
C PRO A 221 -7.16 -11.85 -5.42
N LEU A 222 -6.92 -12.42 -4.23
CA LEU A 222 -5.79 -13.31 -4.02
C LEU A 222 -5.98 -14.66 -4.74
N VAL A 223 -7.16 -15.27 -4.61
CA VAL A 223 -7.50 -16.52 -5.30
C VAL A 223 -7.47 -16.32 -6.81
N GLY A 224 -8.07 -15.24 -7.32
CA GLY A 224 -8.04 -14.96 -8.76
C GLY A 224 -6.63 -14.78 -9.31
N ALA A 225 -5.69 -14.20 -8.54
CA ALA A 225 -4.29 -14.12 -8.94
C ALA A 225 -3.62 -15.50 -9.00
N ILE A 226 -3.92 -16.40 -8.06
CA ILE A 226 -3.39 -17.77 -8.03
C ILE A 226 -3.94 -18.59 -9.21
N GLU A 227 -5.26 -18.58 -9.42
CA GLU A 227 -5.90 -19.31 -10.55
C GLU A 227 -5.36 -18.86 -11.91
N ASN A 228 -5.02 -17.58 -12.05
CA ASN A 228 -4.49 -17.02 -13.30
C ASN A 228 -2.95 -17.01 -13.35
N LYS A 229 -2.27 -17.73 -12.45
CA LYS A 229 -0.80 -17.85 -12.37
C LYS A 229 -0.08 -16.49 -12.27
N GLN A 230 -0.73 -15.51 -11.67
CA GLN A 230 -0.23 -14.16 -11.45
C GLN A 230 0.51 -14.06 -10.11
N LEU A 231 1.56 -14.87 -9.92
CA LEU A 231 2.30 -14.96 -8.65
C LEU A 231 2.81 -13.59 -8.15
N HIS A 232 3.28 -12.74 -9.06
CA HIS A 232 3.72 -11.38 -8.72
C HIS A 232 2.59 -10.54 -8.11
N VAL A 233 1.37 -10.66 -8.64
CA VAL A 233 0.19 -9.97 -8.10
C VAL A 233 -0.21 -10.57 -6.75
N ALA A 234 -0.22 -11.89 -6.62
CA ALA A 234 -0.51 -12.55 -5.35
C ALA A 234 0.43 -12.04 -4.24
N LYS A 235 1.73 -11.93 -4.54
CA LYS A 235 2.72 -11.33 -3.64
C LYS A 235 2.39 -9.87 -3.29
N LEU A 236 2.07 -9.03 -4.28
CA LEU A 236 1.70 -7.63 -4.03
C LEU A 236 0.43 -7.50 -3.17
N LEU A 237 -0.58 -8.33 -3.38
CA LEU A 237 -1.80 -8.36 -2.58
C LEU A 237 -1.49 -8.68 -1.10
N LEU A 238 -0.69 -9.73 -0.87
CA LEU A 238 -0.25 -10.15 0.46
C LEU A 238 0.59 -9.07 1.16
N GLU A 239 1.56 -8.47 0.46
CA GLU A 239 2.38 -7.36 0.97
C GLU A 239 1.54 -6.12 1.33
N ASN A 240 0.37 -5.96 0.70
CA ASN A 240 -0.59 -4.88 1.00
C ASN A 240 -1.72 -5.32 1.95
N GLY A 241 -1.56 -6.47 2.62
CA GLY A 241 -2.40 -6.94 3.70
C GLY A 241 -3.74 -7.53 3.25
N ALA A 242 -3.76 -8.20 2.09
CA ALA A 242 -4.81 -9.17 1.78
C ALA A 242 -4.71 -10.36 2.74
N ASN A 243 -5.85 -10.93 3.13
CA ASN A 243 -5.91 -12.07 4.03
C ASN A 243 -5.57 -13.38 3.28
N PRO A 244 -4.48 -14.09 3.64
CA PRO A 244 -4.12 -15.35 3.00
C PRO A 244 -5.04 -16.52 3.37
N ASN A 245 -5.94 -16.31 4.35
CA ASN A 245 -6.82 -17.32 4.90
C ASN A 245 -8.29 -17.11 4.53
N VAL A 246 -8.58 -16.30 3.49
CA VAL A 246 -9.96 -16.12 3.03
C VAL A 246 -10.54 -17.49 2.64
N GLN A 247 -11.82 -17.71 2.89
CA GLN A 247 -12.53 -18.90 2.39
C GLN A 247 -13.45 -18.45 1.25
N VAL A 248 -13.25 -19.00 0.04
CA VAL A 248 -13.97 -18.60 -1.19
C VAL A 248 -15.22 -19.45 -1.41
N ILE A 249 -15.42 -20.05 -2.59
CA ILE A 249 -16.47 -21.07 -2.80
C ILE A 249 -16.00 -22.38 -2.19
N GLU A 250 -16.96 -23.19 -1.72
CA GLU A 250 -16.69 -24.48 -1.06
C GLU A 250 -15.78 -24.33 0.17
N ASP A 251 -15.78 -23.13 0.76
CA ASP A 251 -14.92 -22.73 1.86
C ASP A 251 -13.41 -22.96 1.60
N GLU A 252 -12.99 -23.03 0.34
CA GLU A 252 -11.59 -23.24 -0.03
C GLU A 252 -10.73 -22.02 0.31
N THR A 253 -9.52 -22.28 0.80
CA THR A 253 -8.51 -21.24 1.07
C THR A 253 -7.59 -21.05 -0.13
N PRO A 254 -6.91 -19.89 -0.26
CA PRO A 254 -5.88 -19.68 -1.26
C PRO A 254 -4.83 -20.80 -1.33
N LEU A 255 -4.46 -21.38 -0.19
CA LEU A 255 -3.52 -22.50 -0.14
C LEU A 255 -4.13 -23.78 -0.73
N MET A 256 -5.40 -24.07 -0.45
CA MET A 256 -6.11 -25.21 -1.02
C MET A 256 -6.20 -25.09 -2.55
N VAL A 257 -6.57 -23.91 -3.06
CA VAL A 257 -6.62 -23.63 -4.51
C VAL A 257 -5.24 -23.79 -5.16
N ALA A 258 -4.17 -23.29 -4.53
CA ALA A 258 -2.81 -23.44 -5.05
C ALA A 258 -2.38 -24.93 -5.14
N ILE A 259 -2.81 -25.77 -4.19
CA ILE A 259 -2.52 -27.20 -4.17
C ILE A 259 -3.25 -27.92 -5.31
N ARG A 260 -4.56 -27.67 -5.50
CA ARG A 260 -5.33 -28.27 -6.62
C ARG A 260 -4.77 -27.87 -7.98
N ASN A 261 -4.23 -26.67 -8.10
CA ASN A 261 -3.58 -26.19 -9.32
C ASN A 261 -2.14 -26.71 -9.50
N LEU A 262 -1.61 -27.47 -8.54
CA LEU A 262 -0.22 -27.91 -8.48
C LEU A 262 0.78 -26.74 -8.66
N ASP A 263 0.40 -25.55 -8.17
CA ASP A 263 1.21 -24.34 -8.25
C ASP A 263 2.14 -24.25 -7.04
N ILE A 264 3.31 -24.88 -7.16
CA ILE A 264 4.30 -24.93 -6.09
C ILE A 264 4.81 -23.55 -5.66
N ASP A 265 4.94 -22.62 -6.60
CA ASP A 265 5.42 -21.26 -6.29
C ASP A 265 4.39 -20.51 -5.43
N ALA A 266 3.09 -20.67 -5.73
CA ALA A 266 2.02 -20.12 -4.92
C ALA A 266 1.94 -20.80 -3.54
N VAL A 267 2.13 -22.13 -3.48
CA VAL A 267 2.21 -22.87 -2.21
C VAL A 267 3.36 -22.35 -1.34
N GLU A 268 4.56 -22.21 -1.90
CA GLU A 268 5.73 -21.69 -1.18
C GLU A 268 5.51 -20.25 -0.71
N LEU A 269 4.94 -19.39 -1.56
CA LEU A 269 4.58 -18.02 -1.21
C LEU A 269 3.66 -17.97 0.02
N LEU A 270 2.59 -18.77 0.02
CA LEU A 270 1.60 -18.79 1.10
C LEU A 270 2.14 -19.44 2.38
N LEU A 271 2.87 -20.55 2.28
CA LEU A 271 3.51 -21.21 3.43
C LEU A 271 4.64 -20.35 4.04
N GLY A 272 5.21 -19.43 3.26
CA GLY A 272 6.16 -18.43 3.75
C GLY A 272 5.55 -17.42 4.74
N LEU A 273 4.24 -17.21 4.73
CA LEU A 273 3.56 -16.21 5.55
C LEU A 273 3.48 -16.63 7.02
N THR A 274 3.62 -15.67 7.94
CA THR A 274 3.55 -15.95 9.39
C THR A 274 2.14 -16.24 9.88
N GLU A 275 1.16 -15.63 9.26
CA GLU A 275 -0.26 -15.60 9.64
C GLU A 275 -1.09 -16.69 8.94
N ILE A 276 -0.47 -17.55 8.12
CA ILE A 276 -1.17 -18.63 7.42
C ILE A 276 -1.75 -19.67 8.41
N ASN A 277 -3.02 -20.01 8.23
CA ASN A 277 -3.75 -20.97 9.06
C ASN A 277 -3.96 -22.29 8.33
N LEU A 278 -3.17 -23.30 8.70
CA LEU A 278 -3.18 -24.63 8.08
C LEU A 278 -4.29 -25.56 8.59
N ASN A 279 -5.13 -25.08 9.51
CA ASN A 279 -6.20 -25.87 10.14
C ASN A 279 -7.60 -25.46 9.65
N LEU A 280 -7.70 -24.50 8.73
CA LEU A 280 -8.96 -24.20 8.06
C LEU A 280 -9.42 -25.41 7.25
N LYS A 281 -10.74 -25.58 7.21
CA LYS A 281 -11.40 -26.69 6.55
C LYS A 281 -12.35 -26.16 5.49
N ASN A 282 -12.35 -26.78 4.31
CA ASN A 282 -13.33 -26.56 3.26
C ASN A 282 -14.72 -27.13 3.67
N GLU A 283 -15.72 -27.02 2.79
CA GLU A 283 -17.07 -27.52 3.03
C GLU A 283 -17.13 -29.04 3.26
N GLN A 284 -16.18 -29.79 2.70
CA GLN A 284 -16.00 -31.24 2.86
C GLN A 284 -15.32 -31.61 4.19
N GLY A 285 -14.82 -30.64 4.95
CA GLY A 285 -14.17 -30.85 6.25
C GLY A 285 -12.67 -31.12 6.17
N GLU A 286 -12.07 -30.86 5.00
CA GLU A 286 -10.69 -31.16 4.62
C GLU A 286 -9.80 -29.94 4.82
N THR A 287 -8.62 -30.16 5.39
CA THR A 287 -7.55 -29.17 5.45
C THR A 287 -6.73 -29.15 4.16
N ALA A 288 -5.89 -28.14 3.97
CA ALA A 288 -4.96 -28.09 2.84
C ALA A 288 -4.06 -29.35 2.75
N GLN A 289 -3.74 -29.97 3.89
CA GLN A 289 -2.99 -31.23 3.90
C GLN A 289 -3.84 -32.41 3.41
N ASP A 290 -5.12 -32.44 3.78
CA ASP A 290 -6.04 -33.52 3.38
C ASP A 290 -6.27 -33.45 1.86
N ILE A 291 -6.46 -32.25 1.30
CA ILE A 291 -6.55 -32.03 -0.15
C ILE A 291 -5.28 -32.51 -0.86
N ALA A 292 -4.08 -32.18 -0.36
CA ALA A 292 -2.84 -32.64 -0.99
C ALA A 292 -2.68 -34.17 -0.99
N ILE A 293 -3.28 -34.86 -0.01
CA ILE A 293 -3.30 -36.33 0.05
C ILE A 293 -4.34 -36.89 -0.92
N GLU A 294 -5.54 -36.31 -0.96
CA GLU A 294 -6.61 -36.69 -1.89
C GLU A 294 -6.17 -36.54 -3.35
N GLU A 295 -5.67 -35.37 -3.72
CA GLU A 295 -5.13 -35.10 -5.07
C GLU A 295 -4.03 -36.09 -5.44
N LYS A 296 -3.23 -36.56 -4.47
CA LYS A 296 -2.17 -37.54 -4.70
C LYS A 296 -2.75 -38.94 -4.93
N ASP A 297 -3.77 -39.31 -4.18
CA ASP A 297 -4.44 -40.61 -4.31
C ASP A 297 -5.24 -40.71 -5.63
N GLU A 298 -5.74 -39.59 -6.15
CA GLU A 298 -6.50 -39.51 -7.41
C GLU A 298 -5.63 -39.33 -8.66
N ASN A 299 -4.40 -38.82 -8.52
CA ASN A 299 -3.52 -38.53 -9.65
C ASN A 299 -2.57 -39.71 -9.95
N GLU A 300 -2.56 -40.19 -11.19
CA GLU A 300 -1.69 -41.29 -11.65
C GLU A 300 -0.35 -40.81 -12.24
N ASP A 301 -0.16 -39.50 -12.42
CA ASP A 301 1.07 -38.92 -12.98
C ASP A 301 2.21 -38.89 -11.94
N GLU A 302 3.36 -39.47 -12.30
CA GLU A 302 4.50 -39.59 -11.38
C GLU A 302 5.09 -38.22 -11.00
N GLU A 303 5.11 -37.24 -11.90
CA GLU A 303 5.66 -35.90 -11.63
C GLU A 303 4.75 -35.14 -10.65
N ASP A 304 3.43 -35.22 -10.86
CA ASP A 304 2.46 -34.61 -9.96
C ASP A 304 2.47 -35.27 -8.57
N GLN A 305 2.63 -36.60 -8.49
CA GLN A 305 2.77 -37.30 -7.21
C GLN A 305 4.03 -36.87 -6.44
N GLU A 306 5.17 -36.70 -7.11
CA GLU A 306 6.39 -36.20 -6.48
C GLU A 306 6.20 -34.77 -5.95
N LEU A 307 5.50 -33.92 -6.72
CA LEU A 307 5.18 -32.56 -6.31
C LEU A 307 4.25 -32.53 -5.10
N LEU A 308 3.22 -33.36 -5.08
CA LEU A 308 2.29 -33.48 -3.95
C LEU A 308 2.99 -34.02 -2.69
N ASP A 309 3.93 -34.96 -2.83
CA ASP A 309 4.79 -35.39 -1.72
C ASP A 309 5.62 -34.23 -1.15
N MET A 310 6.17 -33.37 -2.01
CA MET A 310 6.87 -32.17 -1.61
C MET A 310 5.94 -31.19 -0.86
N ILE A 311 4.75 -30.92 -1.40
CA ILE A 311 3.73 -30.05 -0.79
C ILE A 311 3.34 -30.56 0.60
N ILE A 312 3.02 -31.87 0.73
CA ILE A 312 2.66 -32.49 2.00
C ILE A 312 3.80 -32.32 3.02
N LYS A 313 5.05 -32.48 2.59
CA LYS A 313 6.23 -32.25 3.44
C LYS A 313 6.33 -30.79 3.88
N LEU A 314 6.18 -29.83 2.97
CA LEU A 314 6.23 -28.40 3.29
C LEU A 314 5.16 -27.99 4.31
N ILE A 315 3.93 -28.51 4.15
CA ILE A 315 2.83 -28.24 5.09
C ILE A 315 3.16 -28.79 6.48
N LYS A 316 3.68 -30.03 6.57
CA LYS A 316 4.11 -30.64 7.85
C LYS A 316 5.22 -29.84 8.51
N GLU A 317 6.23 -29.42 7.75
CA GLU A 317 7.32 -28.59 8.26
C GLU A 317 6.82 -27.23 8.77
N LYS A 318 5.85 -26.62 8.10
CA LYS A 318 5.24 -25.36 8.54
C LYS A 318 4.41 -25.53 9.81
N LYS A 319 3.62 -26.61 9.93
CA LYS A 319 2.88 -26.95 11.17
C LYS A 319 3.84 -27.07 12.36
N ASN A 320 4.92 -27.82 12.20
CA ASN A 320 5.93 -28.03 13.26
C ASN A 320 6.66 -26.73 13.69
N LYS A 321 6.74 -25.72 12.81
CA LYS A 321 7.33 -24.41 13.14
C LYS A 321 6.35 -23.48 13.87
N ASN A 322 5.05 -23.75 13.76
CA ASN A 322 3.98 -22.94 14.34
C ASN A 322 3.52 -23.44 15.73
N GLU A 323 3.97 -24.63 16.15
CA GLU A 323 3.77 -25.21 17.50
C GLU A 323 4.86 -24.76 18.48
#